data_AF-A0A3M1IZW2-F1
#
_entry.id   AF-A0A3M1IZW2-F1
#
_cell.length_a   1.000
_cell.length_b   1.000
_cell.length_c   1.000
_cell.angle_alpha   90.00
_cell.angle_beta   90.00
_cell.angle_gamma   90.00
#
_symmetry.space_group_name_H-M   'P 1'
#
loop_
_entity.id
_entity.type
_entity.pdbx_description
1 polymer ?
#
loop_
_entity_poly.entity_id
_entity_poly.type
_entity_poly.pdbx_seq_one_letter_code
_entity_poly.pdbx_strand_id
1 'polypeptide(L)' 'MSQREAIVVLDFGSQYSQLIARRVRELEVYCELIPHDATPEAMSRLNPLGYI' A
#
# COMPACT_ATOMS: atom_id res chain seq x y z
N MET A 1 -12.25 -1.78 18.51
CA MET A 1 -11.51 -2.65 17.55
C MET A 1 -10.45 -1.76 16.91
N SER A 2 -9.16 -2.01 17.17
CA SER A 2 -8.11 -1.18 16.55
C SER A 2 -8.06 -1.51 15.05
N GLN A 3 -8.32 -0.51 14.22
CA GLN A 3 -8.08 -0.63 12.79
C GLN A 3 -6.59 -0.88 12.57
N ARG A 4 -6.23 -1.89 11.78
CA ARG A 4 -4.82 -2.12 11.44
C ARG A 4 -4.36 -0.97 10.57
N GLU A 5 -3.30 -0.30 11.00
CA GLU A 5 -2.62 0.73 10.22
C GLU A 5 -2.05 0.11 8.95
N ALA A 6 -2.41 0.69 7.80
CA ALA A 6 -2.05 0.16 6.49
C ALA A 6 -1.56 1.28 5.57
N ILE A 7 -0.59 0.94 4.71
CA ILE A 7 -0.13 1.80 3.62
C ILE A 7 -0.48 1.14 2.29
N VAL A 8 -0.97 1.92 1.34
CA VAL A 8 -1.15 1.48 -0.04
C VAL A 8 0.03 1.98 -0.87
N VAL A 9 0.66 1.08 -1.63
CA VAL A 9 1.73 1.42 -2.57
C VAL A 9 1.16 1.27 -3.97
N LEU A 10 1.11 2.37 -4.71
CA LEU A 10 0.60 2.41 -6.08
C LEU A 10 1.70 1.99 -7.06
N ASP A 11 1.44 0.93 -7.81
CA ASP A 11 2.36 0.38 -8.78
C ASP A 11 2.10 0.97 -10.18
N PHE A 12 2.98 1.87 -10.58
CA PHE A 12 3.06 2.42 -11.94
C PHE A 12 4.01 1.61 -12.85
N GLY A 13 4.43 0.41 -12.44
CA GLY A 13 5.45 -0.38 -13.12
C GLY A 13 6.88 0.07 -12.78
N SER A 14 7.05 0.71 -11.61
CA SER A 14 8.36 1.15 -11.13
C SER A 14 9.25 -0.04 -10.78
N GLN A 15 10.55 0.09 -11.05
CA GLN A 15 11.57 -0.87 -10.59
C GLN A 15 11.61 -0.98 -9.05
N TYR A 16 11.07 0.01 -8.34
CA TYR A 16 11.14 0.11 -6.88
C TYR A 16 9.86 -0.32 -6.15
N SER A 17 8.73 -0.57 -6.82
CA SER A 17 7.44 -0.87 -6.17
C SER A 17 7.55 -1.99 -5.13
N GLN A 18 8.22 -3.09 -5.50
CA GLN A 18 8.47 -4.23 -4.60
C GLN A 18 9.46 -3.91 -3.47
N LEU A 19 10.46 -3.05 -3.73
CA LEU A 19 11.43 -2.63 -2.72
C LEU A 19 10.78 -1.72 -1.67
N ILE A 20 9.90 -0.82 -2.09
CA ILE A 20 9.09 0.02 -1.20
C ILE A 20 8.22 -0.86 -0.31
N ALA A 21 7.45 -1.79 -0.90
CA ALA A 21 6.61 -2.71 -0.14
C ALA A 21 7.43 -3.57 0.85
N ARG A 22 8.63 -4.00 0.46
CA ARG A 22 9.55 -4.70 1.36
C ARG A 22 9.97 -3.83 2.55
N ARG A 23 10.36 -2.57 2.32
CA ARG A 23 10.75 -1.64 3.40
C ARG A 23 9.60 -1.37 4.37
N VAL A 24 8.38 -1.20 3.88
CA VAL A 24 7.21 -1.00 4.75
C VAL A 24 6.97 -2.23 5.64
N ARG A 25 7.09 -3.43 5.08
CA ARG A 25 6.96 -4.69 5.84
C ARG A 25 8.09 -4.91 6.85
N GLU A 26 9.32 -4.48 6.53
CA GLU A 26 10.46 -4.50 7.47
C GLU A 26 10.23 -3.60 8.69
N LEU A 27 9.34 -2.61 8.59
CA LEU A 27 8.88 -1.75 9.69
C LEU A 27 7.66 -2.31 10.43
N GLU A 28 7.27 -3.57 10.16
CA GLU A 28 6.09 -4.23 10.74
C GLU A 28 4.75 -3.55 10.42
N VAL A 29 4.71 -2.70 9.39
CA VAL A 29 3.50 -2.03 8.90
C VAL A 29 2.89 -2.85 7.75
N TYR A 30 1.57 -3.06 7.79
CA TYR A 30 0.88 -3.75 6.71
C TYR A 30 0.85 -2.86 5.46
N CYS A 31 1.13 -3.44 4.30
CA CYS A 31 0.98 -2.72 3.04
C CYS A 31 0.47 -3.60 1.89
N GLU A 32 -0.28 -2.96 0.99
CA GLU A 32 -0.76 -3.58 -0.24
C GLU A 32 -0.14 -2.87 -1.44
N LEU A 33 0.33 -3.65 -2.41
CA LEU A 33 0.76 -3.15 -3.71
C LEU A 33 -0.45 -3.19 -4.64
N ILE A 34 -0.88 -2.05 -5.17
CA ILE A 34 -2.09 -1.94 -5.99
C ILE A 34 -1.73 -1.28 -7.32
N PRO A 35 -2.23 -1.77 -8.47
CA PRO A 35 -2.04 -1.10 -9.76
C PRO A 35 -2.48 0.37 -9.73
N HIS A 36 -1.76 1.25 -10.42
CA HIS A 36 -2.09 2.68 -10.46
C HIS A 36 -3.48 3.00 -11.06
N ASP A 37 -4.04 2.10 -11.86
CA ASP A 37 -5.34 2.22 -12.51
C ASP A 37 -6.48 1.54 -11.71
N ALA A 38 -6.20 1.12 -10.47
CA ALA A 38 -7.21 0.55 -9.58
C ALA A 38 -8.29 1.56 -9.21
N THR A 39 -9.50 1.07 -8.94
CA THR A 39 -10.63 1.93 -8.60
C THR A 39 -10.46 2.58 -7.22
N PRO A 40 -11.10 3.73 -6.98
CA PRO A 40 -11.07 4.39 -5.66
C PRO A 40 -11.48 3.48 -4.50
N GLU A 41 -12.43 2.58 -4.74
CA GLU A 41 -12.90 1.60 -3.75
C GLU A 41 -11.80 0.60 -3.40
N ALA A 42 -11.04 0.13 -4.39
CA ALA A 42 -9.90 -0.76 -4.16
C ALA A 42 -8.79 -0.06 -3.36
N MET A 43 -8.49 1.21 -3.69
CA MET A 43 -7.49 2.03 -2.99
C MET A 43 -7.88 2.38 -1.55
N SER A 44 -9.18 2.46 -1.26
CA SER A 44 -9.69 2.85 0.06
C SER A 44 -10.13 1.66 0.92
N ARG A 45 -10.10 0.43 0.37
CA ARG A 45 -10.59 -0.79 1.04
C ARG A 45 -9.97 -1.03 2.41
N LEU A 46 -8.71 -0.65 2.59
CA LEU A 46 -7.96 -0.82 3.84
C LEU A 46 -8.11 0.36 4.80
N ASN A 47 -8.78 1.46 4.39
CA ASN A 47 -8.72 2.76 5.05
C ASN A 47 -7.27 3.13 5.40
N PRO A 48 -6.37 3.21 4.39
CA PRO A 48 -4.95 3.35 4.65
C PRO A 48 -4.64 4.71 5.31
N LEU A 49 -3.58 4.73 6.11
CA LEU A 49 -3.06 5.97 6.67
C LEU A 49 -2.33 6.82 5.64
N GLY A 50 -1.89 6.21 4.53
CA GLY A 50 -1.15 6.89 3.49
C GLY A 50 -1.01 6.07 2.21
N TYR A 51 -0.59 6.78 1.17
CA TYR A 51 -0.33 6.28 -0.17
C TYR A 51 1.12 6.59 -0.54
N ILE A 52 1.80 5.63 -1.19
CA ILE A 52 3.14 5.80 -1.77
C ILE A 52 3.05 5.59 -3.28
#